data_AF-A0A439QNM7-F1
#
_entry.id   AF-A0A439QNM7-F1
#
_cell.length_a   1.000
_cell.length_b   1.000
_cell.length_c   1.000
_cell.angle_alpha   90.00
_cell.angle_beta   90.00
_cell.angle_gamma   90.00
#
_symmetry.space_group_name_H-M   'P 1'
#
loop_
_entity.id
_entity.type
_entity.pdbx_description
1 polymer ?
#
loop_
_entity_poly.entity_id
_entity_poly.type
_entity_poly.pdbx_seq_one_letter_code
_entity_poly.pdbx_strand_id
1 'polypeptide(L)'
;MQPIEPVVNALWIGAALEDWHAACLRSFTMAGHRVLLHCYDVPRNVPPEVEVFDASALMPRERIVYSVAQGDWSADPHLPL
;
A
#
# COMPACT_ATOMS: atom_id res chain seq x y z
N MET A 1 18.48 -25.29 -7.43
CA MET A 1 17.54 -24.15 -7.34
C MET A 1 17.67 -23.60 -5.92
N GLN A 2 18.30 -22.44 -5.74
CA GLN A 2 18.30 -21.78 -4.42
C GLN A 2 16.86 -21.35 -4.13
N PRO A 3 16.34 -21.47 -2.89
CA PRO A 3 15.05 -20.88 -2.55
C PRO A 3 15.16 -19.38 -2.82
N ILE A 4 14.38 -18.87 -3.76
CA ILE A 4 14.16 -17.43 -3.84
C ILE A 4 13.40 -17.07 -2.57
N GLU A 5 14.04 -16.33 -1.66
CA GLU A 5 13.31 -15.73 -0.54
C GLU A 5 12.11 -14.96 -1.10
N PRO A 6 10.88 -15.22 -0.62
CA PRO A 6 9.69 -14.62 -1.21
C PRO A 6 9.76 -13.10 -1.06
N VAL A 7 9.47 -12.40 -2.15
CA VAL A 7 9.38 -10.93 -2.15
C VAL A 7 8.16 -10.51 -1.34
N VAL A 8 8.34 -9.59 -0.41
CA VAL A 8 7.24 -8.95 0.31
C VAL A 8 6.60 -7.94 -0.62
N ASN A 9 5.39 -8.24 -1.09
CA ASN A 9 4.59 -7.34 -1.92
C ASN A 9 3.62 -6.55 -1.04
N ALA A 10 3.68 -5.23 -1.14
CA ALA A 10 2.77 -4.32 -0.44
C ALA A 10 2.03 -3.45 -1.46
N LEU A 11 0.80 -3.03 -1.15
CA LEU A 11 0.04 -2.07 -1.95
C LEU A 11 -0.21 -0.84 -1.09
N TRP A 12 0.04 0.35 -1.66
CA TRP A 12 -0.33 1.62 -1.05
C TRP A 12 -1.13 2.49 -2.00
N ILE A 13 -2.24 3.02 -1.49
CA ILE A 13 -3.12 3.96 -2.17
C ILE A 13 -3.22 5.21 -1.29
N GLY A 14 -2.47 6.25 -1.65
CA GLY A 14 -2.41 7.50 -0.90
C GLY A 14 -1.14 8.29 -1.17
N ALA A 15 -1.12 9.58 -0.81
CA ALA A 15 -0.04 10.49 -1.17
C ALA A 15 1.23 10.39 -0.30
N ALA A 16 1.13 9.81 0.90
CA ALA A 16 2.24 9.61 1.82
C ALA A 16 1.96 8.38 2.69
N LEU A 17 3.01 7.68 3.09
CA LEU A 17 2.96 6.70 4.17
C LEU A 17 2.91 7.49 5.49
N GLU A 18 2.17 7.03 6.49
CA GLU A 18 2.41 7.52 7.85
C GLU A 18 3.67 6.86 8.42
N ASP A 19 4.26 7.44 9.48
CA ASP A 19 5.54 6.98 10.03
C ASP A 19 5.52 5.48 10.40
N TRP A 20 4.40 4.98 10.90
CA TRP A 20 4.25 3.57 11.26
C TRP A 20 4.19 2.64 10.05
N HIS A 21 3.58 3.07 8.94
CA HIS A 21 3.57 2.31 7.69
C HIS A 21 4.99 2.23 7.10
N ALA A 22 5.72 3.35 7.08
CA ALA A 22 7.11 3.38 6.63
C ALA A 22 8.01 2.50 7.51
N ALA A 23 7.84 2.55 8.84
CA ALA A 23 8.55 1.69 9.78
C ALA A 23 8.24 0.19 9.56
N CYS A 24 6.99 -0.14 9.25
CA CYS A 24 6.58 -1.51 8.92
C CYS A 24 7.33 -2.04 7.68
N LEU A 25 7.33 -1.28 6.58
CA LEU A 25 8.07 -1.67 5.37
C LEU A 25 9.57 -1.84 5.65
N ARG A 26 10.15 -0.90 6.41
CA ARG A 26 11.56 -0.94 6.78
C ARG A 26 11.92 -2.14 7.66
N SER A 27 11.00 -2.64 8.47
CA SER A 27 11.26 -3.83 9.29
C SER A 27 11.52 -5.08 8.44
N PHE A 28 10.85 -5.21 7.29
CA PHE A 28 11.08 -6.31 6.35
C PHE A 28 12.42 -6.18 5.65
N THR A 29 12.81 -4.97 5.21
CA THR A 29 14.12 -4.76 4.59
C THR A 29 15.26 -5.00 5.59
N MET A 30 15.09 -4.60 6.86
CA MET A 30 16.03 -4.89 7.94
C MET A 30 16.16 -6.39 8.24
N ALA A 31 15.11 -7.18 7.99
CA ALA A 31 15.14 -8.64 8.12
C ALA A 31 15.78 -9.34 6.90
N GLY A 32 16.22 -8.58 5.89
CA GLY A 32 16.86 -9.11 4.67
C GLY A 32 15.89 -9.36 3.51
N HIS A 33 14.60 -9.09 3.68
CA HIS A 33 13.63 -9.31 2.61
C HIS A 33 13.67 -8.20 1.57
N ARG A 34 13.49 -8.60 0.31
CA ARG A 34 13.16 -7.67 -0.77
C ARG A 34 11.71 -7.22 -0.62
N VAL A 35 11.48 -5.90 -0.61
CA VAL A 35 10.15 -5.30 -0.46
C VAL A 35 9.81 -4.54 -1.74
N LEU A 36 8.68 -4.88 -2.34
CA LEU A 36 8.14 -4.22 -3.54
C LEU A 36 6.82 -3.55 -3.19
N LEU A 37 6.81 -2.22 -3.20
CA LEU A 37 5.65 -1.38 -2.95
C LEU A 37 4.97 -1.02 -4.27
N HIS A 38 3.79 -1.61 -4.48
CA HIS A 38 2.90 -1.27 -5.58
C HIS A 38 2.14 0.02 -5.22
N CYS A 39 2.22 1.03 -6.06
CA CYS A 39 1.46 2.26 -5.89
C CYS A 39 1.11 2.86 -7.25
N TYR A 40 0.07 3.69 -7.28
CA TYR A 40 -0.30 4.44 -8.48
C TYR A 40 0.34 5.83 -8.51
N ASP A 41 0.68 6.36 -7.34
CA ASP A 41 1.50 7.56 -7.15
C ASP A 41 2.56 7.22 -6.11
N VAL A 42 3.82 7.63 -6.32
CA VAL A 42 4.89 7.35 -5.36
C VAL A 42 4.67 8.15 -4.08
N PRO A 43 4.54 7.50 -2.91
CA PRO A 43 4.38 8.22 -1.63
C PRO A 43 5.63 9.04 -1.29
N ARG A 44 5.46 10.20 -0.65
CA ARG A 44 6.60 11.12 -0.38
C ARG A 44 7.70 10.58 0.54
N ASN A 45 7.40 9.57 1.37
CA ASN A 45 8.29 9.09 2.43
C ASN A 45 8.47 7.55 2.39
N VAL A 46 8.57 6.99 1.18
CA VAL A 46 8.98 5.59 1.01
C VAL A 46 10.42 5.42 1.53
N PRO A 47 10.70 4.41 2.38
CA PRO A 47 12.06 4.10 2.78
C PRO A 47 12.94 3.79 1.56
N PRO A 48 14.20 4.25 1.51
CA PRO A 48 15.04 4.11 0.32
C PRO A 48 15.37 2.65 -0.04
N GLU A 49 15.25 1.72 0.92
CA GLU A 49 15.47 0.29 0.72
C GLU A 49 14.27 -0.43 0.07
N VAL A 50 13.13 0.25 -0.08
CA VAL A 50 11.90 -0.30 -0.66
C VAL A 50 11.85 0.00 -2.15
N GLU A 51 11.67 -1.04 -2.97
CA GLU A 51 11.45 -0.91 -4.40
C GLU A 51 10.01 -0.42 -4.67
N VAL A 52 9.83 0.41 -5.69
CA VAL A 52 8.51 0.92 -6.08
C VAL A 52 8.10 0.35 -7.44
N PHE A 53 6.85 -0.06 -7.55
CA PHE A 53 6.25 -0.59 -8.77
C PHE A 53 4.98 0.18 -9.12
N ASP A 54 4.84 0.59 -10.39
CA ASP A 54 3.63 1.23 -10.89
C ASP A 54 2.48 0.22 -10.98
N ALA A 55 1.55 0.31 -10.04
CA ALA A 55 0.40 -0.57 -9.95
C ALA A 55 -0.50 -0.53 -11.21
N SER A 56 -0.46 0.55 -11.99
CA SER A 56 -1.24 0.67 -13.23
C SER A 56 -0.85 -0.36 -14.29
N ALA A 57 0.38 -0.90 -14.21
CA ALA A 57 0.84 -1.98 -15.07
C ALA A 57 0.13 -3.33 -14.80
N LEU A 58 -0.49 -3.48 -13.62
CA LEU A 58 -1.25 -4.69 -13.24
C LEU A 58 -2.76 -4.46 -13.33
N MET A 59 -3.23 -3.30 -12.86
CA MET A 59 -4.64 -2.97 -12.81
C MET A 59 -4.84 -1.47 -13.01
N PRO A 60 -5.76 -1.01 -13.88
CA PRO A 60 -6.09 0.41 -13.99
C PRO A 60 -6.65 0.98 -12.67
N ARG A 61 -6.32 2.24 -12.36
CA ARG A 61 -6.72 2.92 -11.11
C ARG A 61 -8.24 2.97 -10.93
N GLU A 62 -8.97 3.06 -12.02
CA GLU A 62 -10.43 3.17 -12.07
C GLU A 62 -11.13 1.90 -11.54
N ARG A 63 -10.38 0.80 -11.38
CA ARG A 63 -10.89 -0.45 -10.82
C ARG A 63 -10.73 -0.54 -9.29
N ILE A 64 -10.13 0.45 -8.64
CA ILE A 64 -10.08 0.51 -7.18
C ILE A 64 -11.49 0.78 -6.66
N VAL A 65 -11.99 -0.10 -5.80
CA VAL A 65 -13.27 0.06 -5.10
C VAL A 65 -12.99 0.48 -3.66
N TYR A 66 -13.53 1.62 -3.25
CA TYR A 66 -13.43 2.10 -1.88
C TYR A 66 -14.69 1.69 -1.09
N SER A 67 -14.51 1.23 0.15
CA SER A 67 -15.64 0.96 1.04
C SER A 67 -16.26 2.26 1.50
N VAL A 68 -17.60 2.30 1.53
CA VAL A 68 -18.38 3.43 2.05
C VAL A 68 -18.02 3.81 3.49
N ALA A 69 -17.47 2.89 4.30
CA ALA A 69 -17.01 3.21 5.65
C ALA A 69 -15.77 4.13 5.71
N GLN A 70 -15.08 4.36 4.58
CA GLN A 70 -14.04 5.40 4.48
C GLN A 70 -14.61 6.80 4.17
N GLY A 71 -15.93 6.92 4.00
CA GLY A 71 -16.68 8.17 4.02
C GLY A 71 -17.63 8.17 5.21
N ASP A 72 -17.63 9.28 5.96
CA ASP A 72 -18.77 9.77 6.73
C ASP A 72 -20.05 8.89 6.75
N TRP A 73 -20.26 8.12 7.83
CA TRP A 73 -21.50 7.38 8.10
C TRP A 73 -22.71 8.26 8.42
N SER A 74 -22.53 9.57 8.62
CA SER A 74 -23.62 10.52 8.92
C SER A 74 -24.44 10.92 7.69
N ALA A 75 -24.03 10.49 6.49
CA ALA A 75 -24.74 10.75 5.25
C ALA A 75 -25.67 9.61 4.79
N ASP A 76 -25.81 8.51 5.54
CA ASP A 76 -26.75 7.42 5.22
C ASP A 76 -28.15 7.68 5.82
N PRO A 77 -29.19 7.99 5.01
CA PRO A 77 -30.55 8.20 5.49
C PRO A 77 -31.26 6.91 5.94
N HIS A 78 -30.64 5.73 5.82
CA HIS A 78 -31.23 4.43 6.12
C HIS A 78 -30.58 3.67 7.28
N LEU A 79 -29.67 4.30 8.04
CA LEU A 79 -29.12 3.66 9.25
C LEU A 79 -30.21 3.58 10.34
N PRO A 80 -30.53 2.39 10.88
CA PRO A 80 -31.40 2.31 12.05
C PRO A 80 -30.69 2.95 13.26
N LEU A 81 -31.41 3.84 13.95
CA LEU A 81 -31.03 4.44 15.24
C LEU A 81 -30.74 3.37 16.31
#